data_AF-A0A955C155-F1
#
_entry.id   AF-A0A955C155-F1
#
_cell.length_a   1.000
_cell.length_b   1.000
_cell.length_c   1.000
_cell.angle_alpha   90.00
_cell.angle_beta   90.00
_cell.angle_gamma   90.00
#
_symmetry.space_group_name_H-M   'P 1'
#
loop_
_entity.id
_entity.type
_entity.pdbx_description
1 polymer ?
#
loop_
_entity_poly.entity_id
_entity_poly.type
_entity_poly.pdbx_seq_one_letter_code
_entity_poly.pdbx_strand_id
1 'polypeptide(L)'
;MTTYDANKDGELDAQELETCPALASAKKQLDINQDGALSADEIKKRFEAYESQSDYIAISLRVVRNEQPVANATVTMTPEAFIGADLQSYSGTTSDDGSVSVAPANGAMPGILPIGFYQVEISGATAGKQGCEIADDAQHGNRLEFSL
;
A
#
# COMPACT_ATOMS: atom_id res chain seq x y z
N MET A 1 -5.68 11.96 -9.36
CA MET A 1 -4.37 12.28 -9.95
C MET A 1 -3.93 13.72 -9.71
N THR A 2 -4.83 14.73 -9.70
CA THR A 2 -4.44 16.15 -9.50
C THR A 2 -3.76 16.49 -8.18
N THR A 3 -3.82 15.61 -7.17
CA THR A 3 -3.14 15.82 -5.88
C THR A 3 -1.65 15.51 -5.95
N TYR A 4 -1.22 14.61 -6.84
CA TYR A 4 0.15 14.09 -6.89
C TYR A 4 0.89 14.53 -8.16
N ASP A 5 0.16 14.83 -9.25
CA ASP A 5 0.66 15.47 -10.47
C ASP A 5 0.82 16.98 -10.21
N ALA A 6 1.96 17.34 -9.62
CA ALA A 6 2.29 18.69 -9.20
C ALA A 6 2.69 19.57 -10.38
N ASN A 7 3.37 18.99 -11.38
CA ASN A 7 3.83 19.68 -12.57
C ASN A 7 2.70 19.85 -13.63
N LYS A 8 1.61 19.07 -13.50
CA LYS A 8 0.39 19.07 -14.34
C LYS A 8 0.64 18.62 -15.77
N ASP A 9 1.58 17.71 -15.98
CA ASP A 9 1.87 17.14 -17.31
C ASP A 9 0.98 15.93 -17.64
N GLY A 10 0.21 15.42 -16.67
CA GLY A 10 -0.69 14.29 -16.83
C GLY A 10 -0.07 12.92 -16.54
N GLU A 11 1.19 12.90 -16.10
CA GLU A 11 1.94 11.73 -15.68
C GLU A 11 2.38 11.91 -14.22
N LEU A 12 2.89 10.85 -13.60
CA LEU A 12 3.53 10.93 -12.28
C LEU A 12 4.99 10.52 -12.45
N ASP A 13 5.87 11.52 -12.42
CA ASP A 13 7.30 11.30 -12.52
C ASP A 13 7.90 10.70 -11.22
N ALA A 14 9.19 10.39 -11.24
CA ALA A 14 9.86 9.80 -10.08
C ALA A 14 9.78 10.68 -8.81
N GLN A 15 9.81 12.00 -8.94
CA GLN A 15 9.76 12.96 -7.83
C GLN A 15 8.33 13.08 -7.30
N GLU A 16 7.33 13.06 -8.18
CA GLU A 16 5.92 13.08 -7.81
C GLU A 16 5.50 11.77 -7.12
N LEU A 17 6.03 10.63 -7.58
CA LEU A 17 5.82 9.34 -6.95
C LEU A 17 6.38 9.26 -5.51
N GLU A 18 7.35 10.09 -5.14
CA GLU A 18 7.81 10.18 -3.73
C GLU A 18 6.67 10.65 -2.79
N THR A 19 5.70 11.37 -3.33
CA THR A 19 4.53 11.83 -2.58
C THR A 19 3.41 10.80 -2.51
N CYS A 20 3.50 9.71 -3.28
CA CYS A 20 2.59 8.57 -3.25
C CYS A 20 3.35 7.23 -3.13
N PRO A 21 3.74 6.85 -1.89
CA PRO A 21 4.51 5.63 -1.65
C PRO A 21 3.84 4.37 -2.19
N ALA A 22 2.50 4.32 -2.24
CA ALA A 22 1.77 3.16 -2.72
C ALA A 22 1.95 2.94 -4.23
N LEU A 23 1.79 4.00 -5.05
CA LEU A 23 2.06 3.92 -6.49
C LEU A 23 3.54 3.68 -6.77
N ALA A 24 4.43 4.32 -6.01
CA ALA A 24 5.87 4.07 -6.12
C ALA A 24 6.22 2.59 -5.88
N SER A 25 5.58 1.95 -4.89
CA SER A 25 5.80 0.53 -4.57
C SER A 25 5.40 -0.41 -5.71
N ALA A 26 4.36 -0.04 -6.46
CA ALA A 26 3.83 -0.83 -7.57
C ALA A 26 4.33 -0.37 -8.95
N LYS A 27 5.15 0.69 -9.02
CA LYS A 27 5.59 1.34 -10.27
C LYS A 27 6.07 0.33 -11.31
N LYS A 28 6.90 -0.63 -10.92
CA LYS A 28 7.44 -1.66 -11.85
C LYS A 28 6.35 -2.51 -12.54
N GLN A 29 5.16 -2.62 -11.95
CA GLN A 29 4.01 -3.32 -12.52
C GLN A 29 3.14 -2.39 -13.37
N LEU A 30 3.03 -1.11 -12.98
CA LEU A 30 2.19 -0.13 -13.67
C LEU A 30 2.87 0.53 -14.88
N ASP A 31 4.19 0.71 -14.84
CA ASP A 31 5.02 1.31 -15.89
C ASP A 31 5.21 0.31 -17.03
N ILE A 32 4.18 0.19 -17.88
CA ILE A 32 4.11 -0.81 -18.96
C ILE A 32 5.00 -0.39 -20.13
N ASN A 33 5.05 0.90 -20.42
CA ASN A 33 5.88 1.43 -21.50
C ASN A 33 7.36 1.59 -21.12
N GLN A 34 7.70 1.45 -19.83
CA GLN A 34 9.05 1.51 -19.26
C GLN A 34 9.73 2.86 -19.45
N ASP A 35 8.96 3.96 -19.47
CA ASP A 35 9.49 5.32 -19.62
C ASP A 35 9.95 5.92 -18.29
N GLY A 36 9.62 5.29 -17.17
CA GLY A 36 10.00 5.73 -15.84
C GLY A 36 9.05 6.75 -15.21
N ALA A 37 7.88 7.00 -15.79
CA ALA A 37 6.76 7.71 -15.20
C ALA A 37 5.53 6.79 -15.12
N LEU A 38 4.47 7.22 -14.44
CA LEU A 38 3.17 6.55 -14.49
C LEU A 38 2.15 7.47 -15.15
N SER A 39 1.72 7.11 -16.35
CA SER A 39 0.69 7.84 -17.06
C SER A 39 -0.71 7.58 -16.47
N ALA A 40 -1.64 8.50 -16.72
CA ALA A 40 -3.04 8.32 -16.33
C ALA A 40 -3.67 7.06 -16.95
N ASP A 41 -3.30 6.71 -18.18
CA ASP A 41 -3.78 5.50 -18.85
C ASP A 41 -3.27 4.21 -18.20
N GLU A 42 -2.03 4.19 -17.71
CA GLU A 42 -1.46 3.04 -16.99
C GLU A 42 -2.15 2.83 -15.64
N ILE A 43 -2.35 3.90 -14.89
CA ILE A 43 -3.10 3.87 -13.64
C ILE A 43 -4.55 3.44 -13.88
N LYS A 44 -5.20 3.96 -14.93
CA LYS A 44 -6.57 3.58 -15.31
C LYS A 44 -6.66 2.10 -15.65
N LYS A 45 -5.74 1.57 -16.45
CA LYS A 45 -5.68 0.13 -16.77
C LYS A 45 -5.51 -0.72 -15.52
N ARG A 46 -4.76 -0.24 -14.53
CA ARG A 46 -4.63 -0.94 -13.25
C ARG A 46 -5.97 -1.05 -12.52
N PHE A 47 -6.75 0.04 -12.48
CA PHE A 47 -8.10 0.00 -11.92
C PHE A 47 -9.09 -0.85 -12.72
N GLU A 48 -8.99 -0.87 -14.05
CA GLU A 48 -9.80 -1.77 -14.89
C GLU A 48 -9.48 -3.24 -14.59
N ALA A 49 -8.21 -3.58 -14.33
CA ALA A 49 -7.83 -4.94 -13.96
C ALA A 49 -8.48 -5.42 -12.66
N TYR A 50 -8.70 -4.52 -11.69
CA TYR A 50 -9.37 -4.82 -10.43
C TYR A 50 -10.81 -5.33 -10.59
N GLU A 51 -11.53 -4.94 -11.64
CA GLU A 51 -12.91 -5.38 -11.88
C GLU A 51 -13.03 -6.90 -12.08
N SER A 52 -11.92 -7.57 -12.40
CA SER A 52 -11.84 -9.01 -12.59
C SER A 52 -11.25 -9.78 -11.40
N GLN A 53 -10.92 -9.08 -10.31
CA GLN A 53 -10.26 -9.62 -9.13
C GLN A 53 -11.23 -9.80 -7.95
N SER A 54 -10.73 -10.41 -6.88
CA SER A 54 -11.41 -10.51 -5.60
C SER A 54 -11.57 -9.12 -4.97
N ASP A 55 -12.74 -8.81 -4.40
CA ASP A 55 -12.94 -7.53 -3.70
C ASP A 55 -12.07 -7.40 -2.44
N TYR A 56 -11.72 -8.53 -1.81
CA TYR A 56 -10.97 -8.60 -0.56
C TYR A 56 -9.86 -9.64 -0.62
N ILE A 57 -8.70 -9.30 -0.06
CA ILE A 57 -7.51 -10.16 0.00
C ILE A 57 -7.16 -10.42 1.46
N ALA A 58 -6.96 -11.68 1.80
CA ALA A 58 -6.37 -12.09 3.08
C ALA A 58 -4.84 -11.94 3.01
N ILE A 59 -4.29 -11.07 3.85
CA ILE A 59 -2.86 -10.77 3.89
C ILE A 59 -2.17 -11.34 5.12
N SER A 60 -0.90 -11.67 4.96
CA SER A 60 0.05 -11.86 6.06
C SER A 60 1.02 -10.68 6.08
N LEU A 61 1.16 -10.02 7.22
CA LEU A 61 1.99 -8.82 7.35
C LEU A 61 3.03 -9.02 8.44
N ARG A 62 4.28 -8.65 8.14
CA ARG A 62 5.39 -8.65 9.08
C ARG A 62 6.17 -7.33 9.00
N VAL A 63 6.70 -6.89 10.14
CA VAL A 63 7.61 -5.74 10.22
C VAL A 63 8.97 -6.19 10.71
N VAL A 64 10.02 -5.77 10.00
CA VAL A 64 11.41 -6.07 10.32
C VAL A 64 12.27 -4.80 10.33
N ARG A 65 13.41 -4.86 11.00
CA ARG A 65 14.48 -3.86 10.95
C ARG A 65 15.81 -4.59 11.02
N ASN A 66 16.69 -4.36 10.04
CA ASN A 66 17.93 -5.12 9.90
C ASN A 66 17.71 -6.64 10.01
N GLU A 67 16.69 -7.15 9.29
CA GLU A 67 16.28 -8.56 9.26
C GLU A 67 15.71 -9.11 10.59
N GLN A 68 15.64 -8.29 11.65
CA GLN A 68 15.09 -8.67 12.95
C GLN A 68 13.63 -8.22 13.10
N PRO A 69 12.77 -9.00 13.76
CA PRO A 69 11.38 -8.63 13.98
C PRO A 69 11.25 -7.37 14.85
N VAL A 70 10.30 -6.50 14.51
CA VAL A 70 9.97 -5.33 15.32
C VAL A 70 8.68 -5.62 16.09
N ALA A 71 8.79 -5.79 17.40
CA ALA A 71 7.66 -6.00 18.30
C ALA A 71 7.06 -4.67 18.80
N ASN A 72 5.78 -4.70 19.18
CA ASN A 72 5.07 -3.57 19.78
C ASN A 72 5.03 -2.29 18.93
N ALA A 73 5.14 -2.42 17.60
CA ALA A 73 4.93 -1.32 16.66
C ALA A 73 3.48 -1.31 16.20
N THR A 74 2.87 -0.12 16.12
CA THR A 74 1.54 0.03 15.53
C THR A 74 1.68 0.21 14.03
N VAL A 75 1.02 -0.64 13.26
CA VAL A 75 0.90 -0.53 11.80
C VAL A 75 -0.47 -0.01 11.48
N THR A 76 -0.54 1.07 10.69
CA THR A 76 -1.77 1.65 10.16
C THR A 76 -1.71 1.66 8.64
N MET A 77 -2.67 1.01 8.00
CA MET A 77 -2.86 1.00 6.55
C MET A 77 -4.06 1.87 6.20
N THR A 78 -3.82 2.96 5.49
CA THR A 78 -4.85 3.91 5.05
C THR A 78 -4.93 3.88 3.53
N PRO A 79 -6.12 3.60 2.94
CA PRO A 79 -6.29 3.70 1.50
C PRO A 79 -5.88 5.07 0.98
N GLU A 80 -5.19 5.10 -0.16
CA GLU A 80 -4.82 6.36 -0.80
C GLU A 80 -6.06 7.17 -1.19
N ALA A 81 -5.99 8.49 -1.05
CA ALA A 81 -7.16 9.37 -1.23
C ALA A 81 -7.77 9.30 -2.64
N PHE A 82 -6.98 8.93 -3.66
CA PHE A 82 -7.46 8.75 -5.03
C PHE A 82 -8.30 7.48 -5.22
N ILE A 83 -8.28 6.54 -4.26
CA ILE A 83 -9.21 5.40 -4.21
C ILE A 83 -10.58 5.86 -3.69
N GLY A 84 -10.57 6.76 -2.71
CA GLY A 84 -11.77 7.36 -2.12
C GLY A 84 -11.43 8.05 -0.80
N ALA A 85 -11.96 9.27 -0.60
CA ALA A 85 -11.58 10.12 0.53
C ALA A 85 -12.06 9.64 1.91
N ASP A 86 -13.08 8.77 1.96
CA ASP A 86 -13.74 8.33 3.19
C ASP A 86 -13.56 6.83 3.45
N LEU A 87 -12.47 6.24 2.95
CA LEU A 87 -12.22 4.82 3.14
C LEU A 87 -11.64 4.53 4.53
N GLN A 88 -12.13 3.47 5.14
CA GLN A 88 -11.73 3.01 6.46
C GLN A 88 -10.25 2.61 6.49
N SER A 89 -9.50 3.09 7.49
CA SER A 89 -8.15 2.60 7.79
C SER A 89 -8.17 1.29 8.59
N TYR A 90 -7.10 0.52 8.45
CA TYR A 90 -6.89 -0.76 9.13
C TYR A 90 -5.67 -0.63 10.03
N SER A 91 -5.71 -1.15 11.24
CA SER A 91 -4.58 -1.06 12.17
C SER A 91 -4.41 -2.29 13.04
N GLY A 92 -3.19 -2.50 13.50
CA GLY A 92 -2.82 -3.58 14.41
C GLY A 92 -1.49 -3.29 15.09
N THR A 93 -1.13 -4.06 16.10
CA THR A 93 0.17 -3.96 16.79
C THR A 93 0.95 -5.23 16.57
N THR A 94 2.24 -5.11 16.25
CA THR A 94 3.11 -6.26 15.99
C THR A 94 3.40 -7.07 17.25
N SER A 95 3.39 -8.39 17.13
CA SER A 95 3.85 -9.33 18.16
C SER A 95 5.37 -9.47 18.19
N ASP A 96 5.88 -10.28 19.13
CA ASP A 96 7.31 -10.49 19.35
C ASP A 96 8.07 -11.02 18.11
N ASP A 97 7.37 -11.71 17.20
CA ASP A 97 7.90 -12.21 15.93
C ASP A 97 7.78 -11.20 14.76
N GLY A 98 7.29 -10.00 15.05
CA GLY A 98 7.07 -8.91 14.11
C GLY A 98 5.81 -9.05 13.26
N SER A 99 5.00 -10.10 13.45
CA SER A 99 3.77 -10.30 12.69
C SER A 99 2.64 -9.41 13.22
N VAL A 100 1.69 -9.05 12.35
CA VAL A 100 0.49 -8.29 12.72
C VAL A 100 -0.68 -8.64 11.81
N SER A 101 -1.87 -8.72 12.40
CA SER A 101 -3.13 -8.71 11.65
C SER A 101 -3.78 -7.35 11.85
N VAL A 102 -3.84 -6.55 10.78
CA VAL A 102 -4.52 -5.25 10.81
C VAL A 102 -6.03 -5.46 10.66
N ALA A 103 -6.82 -4.62 11.34
CA ALA A 103 -8.27 -4.71 11.32
C ALA A 103 -8.89 -3.30 11.25
N PRO A 104 -10.13 -3.16 10.72
CA PRO A 104 -10.89 -1.92 10.85
C PRO A 104 -11.19 -1.61 12.32
N ALA A 105 -11.64 -0.39 12.62
CA ALA A 105 -11.89 0.07 14.00
C ALA A 105 -12.91 -0.80 14.77
N ASN A 106 -13.84 -1.46 14.08
CA ASN A 106 -14.81 -2.38 14.69
C ASN A 106 -14.24 -3.79 14.94
N GLY A 107 -12.98 -4.06 14.56
CA GLY A 107 -12.29 -5.34 14.74
C GLY A 107 -12.76 -6.47 13.81
N ALA A 108 -13.64 -6.20 12.86
CA ALA A 108 -14.17 -7.24 11.97
C ALA A 108 -13.10 -7.74 10.98
N MET A 109 -13.04 -9.06 10.79
CA MET A 109 -12.22 -9.71 9.74
C MET A 109 -10.74 -9.26 9.74
N PRO A 110 -9.99 -9.50 10.82
CA PRO A 110 -8.58 -9.12 10.89
C PRO A 110 -7.75 -9.80 9.80
N GLY A 111 -6.85 -9.03 9.17
CA GLY A 111 -5.99 -9.48 8.09
C GLY A 111 -6.67 -9.59 6.72
N ILE A 112 -7.92 -9.14 6.57
CA ILE A 112 -8.63 -9.12 5.30
C ILE A 112 -8.90 -7.66 4.92
N LEU A 113 -8.36 -7.22 3.78
CA LEU A 113 -8.47 -5.84 3.30
C LEU A 113 -9.09 -5.82 1.90
N PRO A 114 -9.84 -4.76 1.56
CA PRO A 114 -10.21 -4.47 0.19
C PRO A 114 -8.99 -4.37 -0.73
N ILE A 115 -9.19 -4.63 -2.02
CA ILE A 115 -8.18 -4.28 -3.02
C ILE A 115 -7.98 -2.77 -3.12
N GLY A 116 -6.75 -2.35 -3.41
CA GLY A 116 -6.41 -0.94 -3.57
C GLY A 116 -4.99 -0.59 -3.16
N PHE A 117 -4.69 0.70 -3.23
CA PHE A 117 -3.40 1.26 -2.85
C PHE A 117 -3.47 1.82 -1.42
N TYR A 118 -2.48 1.48 -0.59
CA TYR A 118 -2.46 1.84 0.82
C TYR A 118 -1.17 2.57 1.19
N GLN A 119 -1.32 3.68 1.91
CA GLN A 119 -0.26 4.26 2.72
C GLN A 119 -0.12 3.45 4.00
N VAL A 120 1.12 3.11 4.33
CA VAL A 120 1.45 2.33 5.52
C VAL A 120 2.29 3.19 6.44
N GLU A 121 1.74 3.49 7.60
CA GLU A 121 2.46 4.17 8.69
C GLU A 121 2.78 3.15 9.78
N ILE A 122 4.05 3.07 10.15
CA ILE A 122 4.52 2.27 11.27
C ILE A 122 5.00 3.23 12.34
N SER A 123 4.47 3.09 13.55
CA SER A 123 4.75 3.96 14.69
C SER A 123 5.17 3.18 15.93
N GLY A 124 5.90 3.84 16.84
CA GLY A 124 6.49 3.22 18.04
C GLY A 124 7.96 3.62 18.21
N ALA A 125 8.76 2.73 18.82
CA ALA A 125 10.22 2.93 18.94
C ALA A 125 10.95 2.99 17.58
N THR A 126 10.26 2.52 16.54
CA THR A 126 10.76 2.35 15.17
C THR A 126 9.65 2.86 14.26
N ALA A 127 9.84 4.05 13.68
CA ALA A 127 8.85 4.71 12.85
C ALA A 127 9.27 4.77 11.38
N GLY A 128 8.30 4.66 10.47
CA GLY A 128 8.53 4.79 9.03
C GLY A 128 7.23 4.84 8.23
N LYS A 129 7.33 5.31 6.99
CA LYS A 129 6.23 5.38 6.04
C LYS A 129 6.60 4.62 4.77
N GLN A 130 5.69 3.80 4.30
CA GLN A 130 5.83 3.00 3.08
C GLN A 130 4.48 2.97 2.37
N GLY A 131 4.42 2.33 1.21
CA GLY A 131 3.17 2.06 0.55
C GLY A 131 3.14 0.63 0.03
N CYS A 132 1.94 0.14 -0.23
CA CYS A 132 1.72 -1.14 -0.86
C CYS A 132 0.44 -1.15 -1.68
N GLU A 133 0.29 -2.18 -2.49
CA GLU A 133 -0.91 -2.47 -3.24
C GLU A 133 -1.51 -3.79 -2.73
N ILE A 134 -2.81 -3.82 -2.48
CA ILE A 134 -3.54 -5.05 -2.18
C ILE A 134 -4.29 -5.43 -3.45
N ALA A 135 -3.91 -6.55 -4.06
CA ALA A 135 -4.51 -7.10 -5.28
C ALA A 135 -4.18 -8.60 -5.37
N ASP A 136 -4.96 -9.37 -6.14
CA ASP A 136 -4.71 -10.79 -6.36
C ASP A 136 -3.35 -11.03 -7.04
N ASP A 137 -2.93 -10.08 -7.89
CA ASP A 137 -1.71 -10.12 -8.69
C ASP A 137 -0.65 -9.08 -8.25
N ALA A 138 -0.75 -8.55 -7.02
CA ALA A 138 0.25 -7.62 -6.48
C ALA A 138 1.65 -8.26 -6.50
N GLN A 139 2.71 -7.48 -6.74
CA GLN A 139 4.08 -8.01 -6.87
C GLN A 139 4.57 -8.81 -5.65
N HIS A 140 4.16 -8.42 -4.45
CA HIS A 140 4.49 -9.11 -3.21
C HIS A 140 3.51 -10.27 -2.86
N GLY A 141 2.50 -10.51 -3.71
CA GLY A 141 1.40 -11.41 -3.44
C GLY A 141 0.63 -11.00 -2.17
N ASN A 142 0.19 -11.97 -1.39
CA ASN A 142 -0.51 -11.71 -0.12
C ASN A 142 0.41 -11.73 1.12
N ARG A 143 1.73 -11.68 0.94
CA ARG A 143 2.71 -11.64 2.03
C ARG A 143 3.50 -10.35 1.99
N LEU A 144 3.16 -9.45 2.90
CA LEU A 144 3.78 -8.14 3.08
C LEU A 144 4.89 -8.23 4.14
N GLU A 145 6.04 -7.67 3.81
CA GLU A 145 7.11 -7.41 4.78
C GLU A 145 7.56 -5.96 4.64
N PHE A 146 7.41 -5.18 5.72
CA PHE A 146 7.89 -3.80 5.77
C PHE A 146 9.19 -3.73 6.56
N SER A 147 10.21 -3.14 5.96
CA SER A 147 11.55 -3.02 6.55
C SER A 147 11.85 -1.58 6.97
N LEU A 148 12.36 -1.37 8.19
CA LEU A 148 12.58 -0.07 8.86
C LEU A 148 14.03 0.18 9.30
#